data_AF-Q2IP21-F1
#
_entry.id   AF-Q2IP21-F1
#
_cell.length_a   1.000
_cell.length_b   1.000
_cell.length_c   1.000
_cell.angle_alpha   90.00
_cell.angle_beta   90.00
_cell.angle_gamma   90.00
#
_symmetry.space_group_name_H-M   'P 1'
#
loop_
_entity.id
_entity.type
_entity.pdbx_description
1 polymer ?
#
loop_
_entity_poly.entity_id
_entity_poly.type
_entity_poly.pdbx_seq_one_letter_code
_entity_poly.pdbx_strand_id
1 'polypeptide(L)'
;MSPRERALGLARLPAPPPGPADLAEARLRALLDEIGALDRELEACSAELAAFAHRWERALGDAFAELAAAERLVRTLQALEDGLAALAERLRSGAPPERARRDRRAPAPPPAEPWDAGGRAPAGAGDDGEVEPLEDEAAALKRLYRRLARLLHPDLARDAGEEARRSDLMARVNAAYARGDLAGLQVLAERLGAGEAVDGIDEAERLARIERRVETLRRIAASLARERDRLRASDTERLRAEAERRRAAGGDLVDETRAELAADAEAARADARARLPRAAAAAAELSRARRKAMDGIERRGPTGARRAFDALGESALVRQGAARLERRSASPEARALARALEDAARAAPWEVALTCLAFFAEEGGRRVPEAIATAEALEARWDALRAGWPGAPDLARMLARLPAHLVVGAREGGGEIHAGVQLAAADLAAGVRIALDRPAVANVARAVLAALGPEEACPRCRARGPARHLYRTRGLDALHGIACAACGAVLRSYWRYGEVDGLEALAPHALRLGLVAEVTAALAGTAIGFQLLPDEAEALTAGRLRGRFAELYLAPCEVDLAPEAVEVRGEDGPLGKGARVRARGPLRLAVADGAGMTAEELLELLRSRIERRFRP
;
A
#
# COMPACT_ATOMS: atom_id res chain seq x y z
N MET A 1 7.81 67.28 -92.46
CA MET A 1 8.81 67.98 -91.63
C MET A 1 8.14 68.58 -90.41
N SER A 2 8.40 68.03 -89.22
CA SER A 2 8.83 68.76 -88.01
C SER A 2 9.02 67.73 -86.88
N PRO A 3 10.26 67.47 -86.44
CA PRO A 3 10.59 66.45 -85.46
C PRO A 3 10.69 67.06 -84.06
N ARG A 4 9.62 67.02 -83.24
CA ARG A 4 9.74 67.49 -81.84
C ARG A 4 8.84 66.84 -80.79
N GLU A 5 8.32 65.64 -81.01
CA GLU A 5 7.56 64.91 -79.99
C GLU A 5 7.92 63.42 -79.95
N ARG A 6 9.10 63.10 -79.42
CA ARG A 6 9.41 61.75 -78.96
C ARG A 6 9.86 61.76 -77.50
N ALA A 7 9.02 61.10 -76.69
CA ALA A 7 9.40 60.21 -75.60
C ALA A 7 10.10 60.82 -74.38
N LEU A 8 9.30 61.27 -73.40
CA LEU A 8 9.64 61.12 -71.99
C LEU A 8 9.26 59.69 -71.54
N GLY A 9 10.04 58.71 -72.00
CA GLY A 9 10.09 57.41 -71.35
C GLY A 9 10.99 57.53 -70.12
N LEU A 10 10.41 57.53 -68.93
CA LEU A 10 11.15 57.40 -67.67
C LEU A 10 11.84 56.03 -67.63
N ALA A 11 13.04 55.96 -68.18
CA ALA A 11 13.94 54.84 -67.94
C ALA A 11 14.36 54.89 -66.46
N ARG A 12 13.86 53.95 -65.64
CA ARG A 12 14.42 53.67 -64.31
C ARG A 12 15.89 53.32 -64.51
N LEU A 13 16.79 54.20 -64.05
CA LEU A 13 18.20 53.85 -63.88
C LEU A 13 18.30 52.61 -62.97
N PRO A 14 19.13 51.62 -63.29
CA PRO A 14 19.38 50.50 -62.39
C PRO A 14 19.89 51.06 -61.06
N ALA A 15 19.35 50.56 -59.95
CA ALA A 15 19.76 50.98 -58.62
C ALA A 15 21.29 50.79 -58.47
N PRO A 16 21.99 51.73 -57.80
CA PRO A 16 23.41 51.56 -57.51
C PRO A 16 23.64 50.23 -56.76
N PRO A 17 24.80 49.57 -56.97
CA PRO A 17 25.11 48.33 -56.25
C PRO A 17 25.02 48.58 -54.74
N PRO A 18 24.48 47.62 -53.97
CA PRO A 18 24.24 47.80 -52.53
C PRO A 18 25.54 48.16 -51.82
N GLY A 19 25.48 49.17 -50.96
CA GLY A 19 26.60 49.58 -50.14
C GLY A 19 26.93 48.52 -49.07
N PRO A 20 28.10 48.62 -48.40
CA PRO A 20 28.49 47.72 -47.32
C PRO A 20 27.44 47.61 -46.19
N ALA A 21 26.76 48.71 -45.85
CA ALA A 21 25.69 48.71 -44.86
C ALA A 21 24.42 48.00 -45.36
N ASP A 22 24.03 48.16 -46.63
CA ASP A 22 22.88 47.45 -47.22
C ASP A 22 23.10 45.93 -47.20
N LEU A 23 24.33 45.48 -47.47
CA LEU A 23 24.72 44.08 -47.35
C LEU A 23 24.72 43.58 -45.90
N ALA A 24 25.06 44.43 -44.93
CA ALA A 24 24.98 44.11 -43.50
C ALA A 24 23.53 44.01 -43.01
N GLU A 25 22.65 44.90 -43.49
CA GLU A 25 21.21 44.84 -43.20
C GLU A 25 20.54 43.60 -43.80
N ALA A 26 20.92 43.22 -45.02
CA ALA A 26 20.43 41.97 -45.63
C ALA A 26 20.84 40.74 -44.80
N ARG A 27 22.09 40.69 -44.31
CA ARG A 27 22.56 39.64 -43.38
C ARG A 27 21.80 39.64 -42.06
N LEU A 28 21.52 40.81 -41.50
CA LEU A 28 20.74 40.96 -40.28
C LEU A 28 19.32 40.42 -40.45
N ARG A 29 18.64 40.77 -41.55
CA ARG A 29 17.28 40.25 -41.85
C ARG A 29 17.27 38.73 -42.01
N ALA A 30 18.20 38.19 -42.79
CA ALA A 30 18.32 36.74 -42.97
C ALA A 30 18.51 35.99 -41.65
N LEU A 31 19.32 36.54 -40.74
CA LEU A 31 19.57 35.96 -39.42
C LEU A 31 18.35 36.05 -38.48
N LEU A 32 17.57 37.12 -38.56
CA LEU A 32 16.31 37.24 -37.81
C LEU A 32 15.23 36.26 -38.32
N ASP A 33 15.24 35.95 -39.62
CA ASP A 33 14.39 34.93 -40.22
C ASP A 33 14.83 33.51 -39.81
N GLU A 34 16.14 33.26 -39.79
CA GLU A 34 16.74 32.01 -39.28
C GLU A 34 16.36 31.76 -37.83
N ILE A 35 16.54 32.76 -36.94
CA ILE A 35 16.14 32.67 -35.53
C ILE A 35 14.64 32.36 -35.42
N GLY A 36 13.80 33.07 -36.16
CA GLY A 36 12.35 32.81 -36.14
C GLY A 36 11.96 31.43 -36.66
N ALA A 37 12.73 30.84 -37.57
CA ALA A 37 12.53 29.46 -38.02
C ALA A 37 12.98 28.46 -36.96
N LEU A 38 14.14 28.67 -36.36
CA LEU A 38 14.66 27.84 -35.26
C LEU A 38 13.72 27.85 -34.05
N ASP A 39 13.20 29.01 -33.66
CA ASP A 39 12.23 29.15 -32.56
C ASP A 39 10.98 28.32 -32.82
N ARG A 40 10.39 28.42 -34.03
CA ARG A 40 9.21 27.62 -34.40
C ARG A 40 9.50 26.12 -34.44
N GLU A 41 10.66 25.73 -34.96
CA GLU A 41 11.10 24.33 -34.96
C GLU A 41 11.28 23.79 -33.54
N LEU A 42 11.88 24.59 -32.65
CA LEU A 42 12.05 24.27 -31.24
C LEU A 42 10.73 24.11 -30.52
N GLU A 43 9.82 25.08 -30.66
CA GLU A 43 8.50 25.04 -30.05
C GLU A 43 7.69 23.83 -30.52
N ALA A 44 7.70 23.56 -31.84
CA ALA A 44 7.01 22.41 -32.42
C ALA A 44 7.61 21.09 -31.91
N CYS A 45 8.93 20.94 -31.95
CA CYS A 45 9.62 19.74 -31.47
C CYS A 45 9.37 19.51 -29.98
N SER A 46 9.48 20.56 -29.16
CA SER A 46 9.22 20.48 -27.72
C SER A 46 7.78 20.08 -27.42
N ALA A 47 6.79 20.66 -28.12
CA ALA A 47 5.38 20.30 -27.96
C ALA A 47 5.08 18.85 -28.38
N GLU A 48 5.66 18.39 -29.49
CA GLU A 48 5.51 17.01 -29.96
C GLU A 48 6.09 16.00 -28.95
N LEU A 49 7.30 16.28 -28.44
CA LEU A 49 7.97 15.46 -27.45
C LEU A 49 7.21 15.42 -26.12
N ALA A 50 6.74 16.57 -25.63
CA ALA A 50 5.93 16.64 -24.43
C ALA A 50 4.61 15.85 -24.56
N ALA A 51 3.95 15.98 -25.72
CA ALA A 51 2.73 15.23 -26.00
C ALA A 51 2.99 13.72 -26.09
N PHE A 52 4.12 13.30 -26.68
CA PHE A 52 4.52 11.90 -26.72
C PHE A 52 4.83 11.36 -25.32
N ALA A 53 5.65 12.06 -24.53
CA ALA A 53 6.01 11.68 -23.17
C ALA A 53 4.77 11.49 -22.29
N HIS A 54 3.82 12.43 -22.34
CA HIS A 54 2.58 12.32 -21.57
C HIS A 54 1.73 11.10 -21.99
N ARG A 55 1.64 10.80 -23.30
CA ARG A 55 0.94 9.59 -23.77
C ARG A 55 1.65 8.31 -23.33
N TRP A 56 2.98 8.29 -23.41
CA TRP A 56 3.81 7.16 -23.00
C TRP A 56 3.66 6.87 -21.50
N GLU A 57 3.82 7.88 -20.65
CA GLU A 57 3.64 7.78 -19.20
C GLU A 57 2.24 7.30 -18.83
N ARG A 58 1.20 7.85 -19.47
CA ARG A 58 -0.18 7.41 -19.22
C ARG A 58 -0.44 5.97 -19.66
N ALA A 59 0.21 5.51 -20.72
CA ALA A 59 -0.04 4.19 -21.28
C ALA A 59 0.74 3.07 -20.56
N LEU A 60 1.90 3.40 -19.96
CA LEU A 60 2.84 2.42 -19.39
C LEU A 60 3.15 2.64 -17.91
N GLY A 61 2.77 3.77 -17.32
CA GLY A 61 3.10 4.11 -15.92
C GLY A 61 2.66 3.05 -14.93
N ASP A 62 1.44 2.52 -15.08
CA ASP A 62 0.93 1.45 -14.23
C ASP A 62 1.72 0.14 -14.40
N ALA A 63 2.13 -0.20 -15.64
CA ALA A 63 2.92 -1.40 -15.92
C ALA A 63 4.31 -1.32 -15.28
N PHE A 64 5.00 -0.17 -15.39
CA PHE A 64 6.25 0.08 -14.68
C PHE A 64 6.08 0.02 -13.15
N ALA A 65 5.00 0.61 -12.63
CA ALA A 65 4.72 0.60 -11.20
C ALA A 65 4.41 -0.82 -10.67
N GLU A 66 3.78 -1.68 -11.47
CA GLU A 66 3.52 -3.09 -11.16
C GLU A 66 4.83 -3.89 -11.14
N LEU A 67 5.66 -3.77 -12.18
CA LEU A 67 6.98 -4.41 -12.22
C LEU A 67 7.84 -3.98 -11.02
N ALA A 68 7.97 -2.68 -10.78
CA ALA A 68 8.76 -2.16 -9.67
C ALA A 68 8.24 -2.65 -8.30
N ALA A 69 6.92 -2.86 -8.14
CA ALA A 69 6.35 -3.42 -6.93
C ALA A 69 6.72 -4.90 -6.76
N ALA A 70 6.63 -5.70 -7.84
CA ALA A 70 7.02 -7.10 -7.82
C ALA A 70 8.51 -7.28 -7.50
N GLU A 71 9.39 -6.48 -8.12
CA GLU A 71 10.83 -6.50 -7.82
C GLU A 71 11.17 -6.07 -6.39
N ARG A 72 10.44 -5.08 -5.84
CA ARG A 72 10.60 -4.70 -4.42
C ARG A 72 10.25 -5.88 -3.51
N LEU A 73 9.17 -6.59 -3.78
CA LEU A 73 8.79 -7.77 -3.01
C LEU A 73 9.87 -8.86 -3.07
N VAL A 74 10.44 -9.12 -4.25
CA VAL A 74 11.57 -10.05 -4.41
C VAL A 74 12.73 -9.64 -3.51
N ARG A 75 13.14 -8.37 -3.55
CA ARG A 75 14.23 -7.85 -2.69
C ARG A 75 13.91 -7.96 -1.20
N THR A 76 12.67 -7.67 -0.79
CA THR A 76 12.23 -7.81 0.60
C THR A 76 12.30 -9.25 1.07
N LEU A 77 11.81 -10.21 0.28
CA LEU A 77 11.85 -11.63 0.62
C LEU A 77 13.28 -12.18 0.65
N GLN A 78 14.12 -11.76 -0.29
CA GLN A 78 15.54 -12.12 -0.29
C GLN A 78 16.25 -11.59 0.95
N ALA A 79 16.06 -10.31 1.31
CA ALA A 79 16.66 -9.74 2.50
C ALA A 79 16.20 -10.44 3.79
N LEU A 80 14.93 -10.87 3.84
CA LEU A 80 14.39 -11.65 4.96
C LEU A 80 15.04 -13.04 5.04
N GLU A 81 15.13 -13.75 3.92
CA GLU A 81 15.79 -15.05 3.79
C GLU A 81 17.25 -14.97 4.27
N ASP A 82 18.02 -14.04 3.71
CA ASP A 82 19.43 -13.82 4.04
C ASP A 82 19.60 -13.44 5.52
N GLY A 83 18.74 -12.55 6.03
CA GLY A 83 18.76 -12.12 7.43
C GLY A 83 18.47 -13.24 8.41
N LEU A 84 17.48 -14.09 8.12
CA LEU A 84 17.14 -15.26 8.94
C LEU A 84 18.27 -16.29 8.94
N ALA A 85 18.85 -16.57 7.76
CA ALA A 85 19.99 -17.48 7.62
C ALA A 85 21.21 -16.97 8.39
N ALA A 86 21.53 -15.68 8.28
CA ALA A 86 22.63 -15.05 9.01
C ALA A 86 22.43 -15.12 10.53
N LEU A 87 21.21 -14.89 11.02
CA LEU A 87 20.89 -15.05 12.45
C LEU A 87 21.04 -16.52 12.90
N ALA A 88 20.63 -17.48 12.07
CA ALA A 88 20.73 -18.90 12.41
C ALA A 88 22.19 -19.34 12.51
N GLU A 89 23.03 -18.87 11.58
CA GLU A 89 24.47 -19.15 11.60
C GLU A 89 25.17 -18.50 12.80
N ARG A 90 24.79 -17.27 13.17
CA ARG A 90 25.31 -16.61 14.38
C ARG A 90 24.97 -17.39 15.65
N LEU A 91 23.76 -17.93 15.76
CA LEU A 91 23.37 -18.76 16.89
C LEU A 91 24.13 -20.09 16.93
N ARG A 92 24.45 -20.69 15.78
CA ARG A 92 25.25 -21.92 15.70
C ARG A 92 26.72 -21.70 16.07
N SER A 93 27.31 -20.61 15.57
CA SER A 93 28.71 -20.26 15.79
C SER A 93 28.98 -19.69 17.19
N GLY A 94 27.94 -19.27 17.91
CA GLY A 94 28.08 -18.59 19.21
C GLY A 94 28.74 -17.22 19.09
N ALA A 95 28.75 -16.63 17.89
CA ALA A 95 29.38 -15.34 17.64
C ALA A 95 28.72 -14.26 18.51
N PRO A 96 29.49 -13.48 19.30
CA PRO A 96 28.94 -12.40 20.11
C PRO A 96 28.21 -11.40 19.22
N PRO A 97 27.15 -10.72 19.72
CA PRO A 97 26.48 -9.71 18.95
C PRO A 97 27.49 -8.63 18.58
N GLU A 98 27.72 -8.46 17.27
CA GLU A 98 28.42 -7.29 16.76
C GLU A 98 27.66 -6.10 17.32
N ARG A 99 28.31 -5.33 18.20
CA ARG A 99 27.68 -4.13 18.76
C ARG A 99 27.37 -3.28 17.55
N ALA A 100 26.09 -3.23 17.17
CA ALA A 100 25.64 -2.38 16.10
C ALA A 100 26.16 -0.99 16.47
N ARG A 101 27.23 -0.57 15.78
CA ARG A 101 27.59 0.84 15.74
C ARG A 101 26.32 1.46 15.24
N ARG A 102 25.65 2.17 16.14
CA ARG A 102 24.44 2.92 15.84
C ARG A 102 24.94 4.05 14.95
N ASP A 103 25.22 3.73 13.69
CA ASP A 103 25.41 4.71 12.65
C ASP A 103 24.07 5.40 12.55
N ARG A 104 23.94 6.50 13.29
CA ARG A 104 22.90 7.51 13.15
C ARG A 104 23.09 8.27 11.84
N ARG A 105 23.38 7.54 10.78
CA ARG A 105 23.50 8.04 9.42
C ARG A 105 22.87 6.99 8.51
N ALA A 106 21.56 6.82 8.67
CA ALA A 106 20.75 6.68 7.46
C ALA A 106 21.16 7.87 6.56
N PRO A 107 21.50 7.66 5.28
CA PRO A 107 21.54 8.77 4.35
C PRO A 107 20.15 9.39 4.45
N ALA A 108 20.08 10.65 4.92
CA ALA A 108 18.88 11.42 4.67
C ALA A 108 18.64 11.33 3.15
N PRO A 109 17.42 11.03 2.69
CA PRO A 109 17.12 11.27 1.29
C PRO A 109 17.57 12.71 1.00
N PRO A 110 18.30 12.97 -0.11
CA PRO A 110 18.65 14.33 -0.44
C PRO A 110 17.36 15.16 -0.38
N PRO A 111 17.36 16.31 0.31
CA PRO A 111 16.16 17.14 0.32
C PRO A 111 15.76 17.36 -1.13
N ALA A 112 14.52 16.99 -1.47
CA ALA A 112 13.95 17.36 -2.74
C ALA A 112 14.03 18.87 -2.81
N GLU A 113 14.88 19.39 -3.70
CA GLU A 113 15.01 20.82 -3.91
C GLU A 113 13.61 21.36 -4.25
N PRO A 114 13.07 22.29 -3.44
CA PRO A 114 11.86 22.98 -3.82
C PRO A 114 12.15 23.76 -5.09
N TRP A 115 11.36 23.51 -6.13
CA TRP A 115 11.31 24.39 -7.29
C TRP A 115 10.76 25.74 -6.81
N ASP A 116 11.66 26.67 -6.49
CA ASP A 116 11.31 28.05 -6.16
C ASP A 116 10.87 28.78 -7.44
N ALA A 117 9.57 28.66 -7.73
CA ALA A 117 8.84 29.64 -8.51
C ALA A 117 8.46 30.80 -7.59
N GLY A 118 9.14 31.94 -7.69
CA GLY A 118 8.69 33.16 -7.03
C GLY A 118 9.79 34.15 -6.68
N GLY A 119 10.05 35.09 -7.58
CA GLY A 119 10.99 36.18 -7.36
C GLY A 119 10.66 37.03 -6.14
N ARG A 120 11.71 37.44 -5.42
CA ARG A 120 11.67 38.63 -4.56
C ARG A 120 13.02 39.33 -4.65
N ALA A 121 12.97 40.62 -4.98
CA ALA A 121 14.13 41.50 -5.08
C ALA A 121 14.72 41.81 -3.69
N PRO A 122 16.04 42.06 -3.59
CA PRO A 122 16.60 42.90 -2.54
C PRO A 122 17.04 44.26 -3.09
N ALA A 123 16.74 45.30 -2.32
CA ALA A 123 17.17 46.67 -2.51
C ALA A 123 18.52 46.91 -1.82
N GLY A 124 19.43 47.59 -2.53
CA GLY A 124 20.37 48.63 -2.08
C GLY A 124 21.38 48.37 -0.95
N ALA A 125 22.69 48.57 -1.24
CA ALA A 125 23.47 49.79 -0.92
C ALA A 125 25.00 49.53 -0.77
N GLY A 126 25.81 50.43 -1.35
CA GLY A 126 27.26 50.70 -1.09
C GLY A 126 28.25 49.67 -1.69
N ASP A 127 29.39 50.01 -2.28
CA ASP A 127 30.21 51.22 -2.27
C ASP A 127 31.18 51.20 -3.48
N ASP A 128 31.65 52.39 -3.83
CA ASP A 128 32.74 52.82 -4.72
C ASP A 128 33.78 51.85 -5.34
N GLY A 129 34.02 52.05 -6.65
CA GLY A 129 35.19 51.56 -7.38
C GLY A 129 35.07 51.82 -8.89
N GLU A 130 35.79 52.81 -9.40
CA GLU A 130 35.87 53.13 -10.83
C GLU A 130 36.39 51.95 -11.65
N VAL A 131 35.48 51.28 -12.35
CA VAL A 131 35.75 50.39 -13.49
C VAL A 131 34.59 50.62 -14.46
N GLU A 132 34.86 50.96 -15.74
CA GLU A 132 33.81 51.03 -16.76
C GLU A 132 33.02 49.70 -16.78
N PRO A 133 31.71 49.68 -16.41
CA PRO A 133 31.01 48.42 -16.26
C PRO A 133 30.53 47.92 -17.63
N LEU A 134 30.86 46.66 -17.94
CA LEU A 134 30.02 45.83 -18.79
C LEU A 134 28.61 45.85 -18.18
N GLU A 135 27.65 46.44 -18.89
CA GLU A 135 26.28 46.61 -18.37
C GLU A 135 25.69 45.26 -17.93
N ASP A 136 25.20 45.18 -16.69
CA ASP A 136 24.48 43.99 -16.19
C ASP A 136 23.35 43.61 -17.17
N GLU A 137 23.31 42.33 -17.58
CA GLU A 137 22.27 41.81 -18.51
C GLU A 137 20.85 42.09 -18.01
N ALA A 138 20.66 42.11 -16.68
CA ALA A 138 19.40 42.49 -16.04
C ALA A 138 19.03 43.98 -16.25
N ALA A 139 20.02 44.87 -16.33
CA ALA A 139 19.81 46.27 -16.66
C ALA A 139 19.47 46.45 -18.14
N ALA A 140 20.15 45.71 -19.04
CA ALA A 140 19.84 45.69 -20.47
C ALA A 140 18.42 45.16 -20.75
N LEU A 141 18.02 44.06 -20.09
CA LEU A 141 16.68 43.47 -20.17
C LEU A 141 15.59 44.48 -19.77
N LYS A 142 15.77 45.15 -18.62
CA LYS A 142 14.82 46.16 -18.12
C LYS A 142 14.75 47.40 -19.02
N ARG A 143 15.87 47.88 -19.54
CA ARG A 143 15.89 49.05 -20.45
C ARG A 143 15.17 48.73 -21.76
N LEU A 144 15.44 47.57 -22.34
CA LEU A 144 14.87 47.16 -23.61
C LEU A 144 13.37 46.90 -23.50
N TYR A 145 12.93 46.22 -22.43
CA TYR A 145 11.53 46.06 -22.09
C TYR A 145 10.80 47.39 -21.96
N ARG A 146 11.34 48.34 -21.18
CA ARG A 146 10.72 49.67 -21.00
C ARG A 146 10.60 50.45 -22.31
N ARG A 147 11.56 50.29 -23.23
CA ARG A 147 11.55 50.95 -24.54
C ARG A 147 10.48 50.35 -25.45
N LEU A 148 10.42 49.03 -25.54
CA LEU A 148 9.39 48.31 -26.28
C LEU A 148 7.99 48.59 -25.72
N ALA A 149 7.84 48.62 -24.40
CA ALA A 149 6.58 48.94 -23.72
C ALA A 149 6.07 50.34 -24.03
N ARG A 150 6.98 51.33 -24.16
CA ARG A 150 6.63 52.70 -24.56
C ARG A 150 6.24 52.80 -26.03
N LEU A 151 6.86 52.00 -26.90
CA LEU A 151 6.60 52.01 -28.34
C LEU A 151 5.29 51.28 -28.70
N LEU A 152 4.95 50.22 -27.96
CA LEU A 152 3.84 49.31 -28.24
C LEU A 152 2.65 49.49 -27.30
N HIS A 153 2.60 50.59 -26.54
CA HIS A 153 1.50 50.81 -25.61
C HIS A 153 0.16 50.90 -26.38
N PRO A 154 -0.87 50.12 -26.01
CA PRO A 154 -2.15 50.09 -26.73
C PRO A 154 -2.83 51.47 -26.80
N ASP A 155 -2.71 52.30 -25.76
CA ASP A 155 -3.24 53.68 -25.71
C ASP A 155 -2.68 54.64 -26.78
N LEU A 156 -1.62 54.26 -27.50
CA LEU A 156 -1.08 55.04 -28.61
C LEU A 156 -1.75 54.71 -29.96
N ALA A 157 -2.71 53.78 -29.99
CA ALA A 157 -3.47 53.37 -31.16
C ALA A 157 -4.43 54.43 -31.68
N ARG A 158 -4.48 54.58 -33.02
CA ARG A 158 -5.35 55.53 -33.72
C ARG A 158 -6.68 54.90 -34.13
N ASP A 159 -6.74 53.57 -34.19
CA ASP A 159 -7.94 52.79 -34.46
C ASP A 159 -7.92 51.44 -33.73
N ALA A 160 -9.08 50.77 -33.66
CA ALA A 160 -9.25 49.51 -32.94
C ALA A 160 -8.44 48.34 -33.54
N GLY A 161 -8.09 48.40 -34.83
CA GLY A 161 -7.26 47.38 -35.48
C GLY A 161 -5.78 47.54 -35.11
N GLU A 162 -5.31 48.78 -34.97
CA GLU A 162 -3.97 49.13 -34.50
C GLU A 162 -3.81 48.82 -33.00
N GLU A 163 -4.87 49.03 -32.21
CA GLU A 163 -4.92 48.68 -30.79
C GLU A 163 -4.77 47.17 -30.56
N ALA A 164 -5.48 46.35 -31.34
CA ALA A 164 -5.38 44.89 -31.28
C ALA A 164 -3.97 44.40 -31.66
N ARG A 165 -3.36 44.97 -32.72
CA ARG A 165 -1.99 44.61 -33.12
C ARG A 165 -0.94 45.01 -32.07
N ARG A 166 -1.05 46.21 -31.50
CA ARG A 166 -0.15 46.67 -30.44
C ARG A 166 -0.30 45.85 -29.17
N SER A 167 -1.53 45.47 -28.81
CA SER A 167 -1.80 44.60 -27.67
C SER A 167 -1.18 43.21 -27.82
N ASP A 168 -1.29 42.57 -28.99
CA ASP A 168 -0.64 41.27 -29.27
C ASP A 168 0.89 41.36 -29.23
N LEU A 169 1.47 42.42 -29.83
CA LEU A 169 2.91 42.65 -29.78
C LEU A 169 3.41 42.94 -28.36
N MET A 170 2.65 43.72 -27.57
CA MET A 170 2.96 44.01 -26.18
C MET A 170 2.86 42.76 -25.31
N ALA A 171 1.90 41.88 -25.55
CA ALA A 171 1.79 40.58 -24.86
C ALA A 171 3.03 39.70 -25.09
N ARG A 172 3.57 39.67 -26.33
CA ARG A 172 4.81 38.94 -26.66
C ARG A 172 6.04 39.55 -25.98
N VAL A 173 6.14 40.88 -25.92
CA VAL A 173 7.20 41.60 -25.19
C VAL A 173 7.12 41.31 -23.69
N ASN A 174 5.92 41.35 -23.10
CA ASN A 174 5.71 41.03 -21.69
C ASN A 174 6.09 39.57 -21.38
N ALA A 175 5.73 38.63 -22.25
CA ALA A 175 6.05 37.20 -22.08
C ALA A 175 7.56 36.94 -22.16
N ALA A 176 8.28 37.57 -23.10
CA ALA A 176 9.73 37.48 -23.19
C ALA A 176 10.42 38.09 -21.95
N TYR A 177 9.96 39.26 -21.48
CA TYR A 177 10.49 39.89 -20.28
C TYR A 177 10.24 39.05 -19.01
N ALA A 178 9.06 38.45 -18.87
CA ALA A 178 8.73 37.60 -17.72
C ALA A 178 9.61 36.34 -17.62
N ARG A 179 10.09 35.82 -18.76
CA ARG A 179 11.02 34.67 -18.82
C ARG A 179 12.49 35.05 -18.71
N GLY A 180 12.82 36.33 -18.58
CA GLY A 180 14.22 36.79 -18.58
C GLY A 180 14.90 36.70 -19.95
N ASP A 181 14.13 36.57 -21.03
CA ASP A 181 14.62 36.31 -22.38
C ASP A 181 15.09 37.60 -23.06
N LEU A 182 16.31 38.01 -22.74
CA LEU A 182 16.98 39.18 -23.33
C LEU A 182 17.13 39.05 -24.85
N ALA A 183 17.34 37.83 -25.33
CA ALA A 183 17.48 37.52 -26.74
C ALA A 183 16.17 37.77 -27.50
N GLY A 184 15.06 37.26 -26.99
CA GLY A 184 13.72 37.48 -27.53
C GLY A 184 13.31 38.95 -27.53
N LEU A 185 13.64 39.71 -26.47
CA LEU A 185 13.42 41.15 -26.44
C LEU A 185 14.27 41.92 -27.45
N GLN A 186 15.52 41.51 -27.70
CA GLN A 186 16.38 42.12 -28.73
C GLN A 186 15.81 41.88 -30.12
N VAL A 187 15.40 40.64 -30.43
CA VAL A 187 14.76 40.29 -31.71
C VAL A 187 13.45 41.07 -31.93
N LEU A 188 12.64 41.23 -30.87
CA LEU A 188 11.40 42.02 -30.95
C LEU A 188 11.68 43.52 -31.14
N ALA A 189 12.67 44.07 -30.44
CA ALA A 189 13.11 45.45 -30.64
C ALA A 189 13.58 45.71 -32.07
N GLU A 190 14.20 44.72 -32.71
CA GLU A 190 14.61 44.84 -34.12
C GLU A 190 13.47 44.84 -35.11
N ARG A 191 12.58 43.86 -35.00
CA ARG A 191 11.45 43.74 -35.92
C ARG A 191 10.55 44.98 -35.89
N LEU A 192 10.56 45.70 -34.78
CA LEU A 192 9.75 46.90 -34.57
C LEU A 192 10.51 48.21 -34.86
N GLY A 193 11.78 48.14 -35.28
CA GLY A 193 12.61 49.33 -35.52
C GLY A 193 12.90 50.16 -34.27
N ALA A 194 12.82 49.54 -33.08
CA ALA A 194 12.94 50.21 -31.78
C ALA A 194 14.39 50.32 -31.26
N GLY A 195 15.38 50.03 -32.11
CA GLY A 195 16.80 50.25 -31.79
C GLY A 195 17.13 51.74 -31.65
N GLU A 196 18.28 52.07 -31.05
CA GLU A 196 18.73 53.47 -30.99
C GLU A 196 18.94 54.05 -32.39
N ALA A 197 18.05 54.94 -32.82
CA ALA A 197 18.32 55.88 -33.89
C ALA A 197 19.08 57.06 -33.27
N VAL A 198 20.32 57.28 -33.72
CA VAL A 198 21.05 58.51 -33.42
C VAL A 198 21.23 59.21 -34.76
N ASP A 199 20.61 60.37 -34.92
CA ASP A 199 20.78 61.17 -36.13
C ASP A 199 22.20 61.76 -36.16
N GLY A 200 22.89 61.62 -37.30
CA GLY A 200 24.22 62.17 -37.54
C GLY A 200 25.40 61.19 -37.48
N ILE A 201 25.16 59.87 -37.45
CA ILE A 201 26.22 58.84 -37.47
C ILE A 201 26.82 58.72 -38.88
N ASP A 202 28.15 58.56 -38.99
CA ASP A 202 28.81 58.26 -40.26
C ASP A 202 28.46 56.83 -40.77
N GLU A 203 28.58 56.59 -42.08
CA GLU A 203 28.22 55.30 -42.68
C GLU A 203 29.05 54.12 -42.12
N ALA A 204 30.25 54.39 -41.59
CA ALA A 204 31.13 53.37 -41.01
C ALA A 204 30.68 52.94 -39.60
N GLU A 205 30.18 53.87 -38.78
CA GLU A 205 29.66 53.60 -37.46
C GLU A 205 28.26 52.96 -37.52
N ARG A 206 27.45 53.31 -38.54
CA ARG A 206 26.22 52.56 -38.88
C ARG A 206 26.54 51.10 -39.24
N LEU A 207 27.53 50.87 -40.10
CA LEU A 207 27.99 49.52 -40.45
C LEU A 207 28.50 48.76 -39.22
N ALA A 208 29.36 49.38 -38.40
CA ALA A 208 29.93 48.76 -37.21
C ALA A 208 28.85 48.34 -36.18
N ARG A 209 27.79 49.14 -36.03
CA ARG A 209 26.63 48.80 -35.20
C ARG A 209 25.87 47.59 -35.72
N ILE A 210 25.59 47.54 -37.02
CA ILE A 210 24.89 46.40 -37.64
C ILE A 210 25.74 45.13 -37.50
N GLU A 211 27.05 45.20 -37.71
CA GLU A 211 27.96 44.06 -37.54
C GLU A 211 28.00 43.54 -36.09
N ARG A 212 28.08 44.42 -35.07
CA ARG A 212 27.98 44.01 -33.66
C ARG A 212 26.66 43.30 -33.35
N ARG A 213 25.56 43.77 -33.94
CA ARG A 213 24.24 43.15 -33.78
C ARG A 213 24.16 41.79 -34.48
N VAL A 214 24.66 41.70 -35.71
CA VAL A 214 24.75 40.44 -36.45
C VAL A 214 25.53 39.42 -35.63
N GLU A 215 26.65 39.80 -35.02
CA GLU A 215 27.43 38.89 -34.19
C GLU A 215 26.68 38.41 -32.94
N THR A 216 25.91 39.30 -32.30
CA THR A 216 25.07 38.92 -31.15
C THR A 216 23.96 37.95 -31.55
N LEU A 217 23.25 38.22 -32.65
CA LEU A 217 22.20 37.35 -33.14
C LEU A 217 22.74 36.01 -33.67
N ARG A 218 23.97 35.96 -34.19
CA ARG A 218 24.62 34.69 -34.59
C ARG A 218 24.84 33.79 -33.39
N ARG A 219 25.26 34.36 -32.26
CA ARG A 219 25.40 33.61 -30.99
C ARG A 219 24.05 33.06 -30.53
N ILE A 220 22.98 33.82 -30.69
CA ILE A 220 21.60 33.40 -30.36
C ILE A 220 21.15 32.27 -31.29
N ALA A 221 21.26 32.43 -32.62
CA ALA A 221 20.93 31.40 -33.60
C ALA A 221 21.70 30.09 -33.34
N ALA A 222 23.01 30.20 -33.08
CA ALA A 222 23.84 29.05 -32.72
C ALA A 222 23.39 28.39 -31.40
N SER A 223 22.88 29.17 -30.44
CA SER A 223 22.32 28.64 -29.19
C SER A 223 21.03 27.86 -29.43
N LEU A 224 20.08 28.43 -30.20
CA LEU A 224 18.82 27.77 -30.55
C LEU A 224 19.05 26.51 -31.38
N ALA A 225 20.00 26.53 -32.32
CA ALA A 225 20.39 25.36 -33.08
C ALA A 225 20.93 24.24 -32.16
N ARG A 226 21.80 24.59 -31.19
CA ARG A 226 22.28 23.62 -30.19
C ARG A 226 21.14 23.07 -29.33
N GLU A 227 20.18 23.90 -28.93
CA GLU A 227 19.02 23.46 -28.15
C GLU A 227 18.14 22.49 -28.96
N ARG A 228 17.92 22.78 -30.23
CA ARG A 228 17.16 21.91 -31.14
C ARG A 228 17.86 20.58 -31.32
N ASP A 229 19.18 20.60 -31.50
CA ASP A 229 19.97 19.39 -31.67
C ASP A 229 19.98 18.56 -30.36
N ARG A 230 19.96 19.21 -29.19
CA ARG A 230 19.76 18.53 -27.90
C ARG A 230 18.38 17.86 -27.79
N LEU A 231 17.30 18.55 -28.20
CA LEU A 231 15.96 17.96 -28.22
C LEU A 231 15.89 16.75 -29.17
N ARG A 232 16.48 16.87 -30.37
CA ARG A 232 16.55 15.79 -31.37
C ARG A 232 17.42 14.60 -30.90
N ALA A 233 18.39 14.84 -30.03
CA ALA A 233 19.22 13.80 -29.43
C ALA A 233 18.63 13.21 -28.14
N SER A 234 17.47 13.67 -27.68
CA SER A 234 16.85 13.21 -26.43
C SER A 234 16.33 11.77 -26.53
N ASP A 235 16.24 11.10 -25.39
CA ASP A 235 15.65 9.75 -25.31
C ASP A 235 14.16 9.75 -25.70
N THR A 236 13.43 10.84 -25.40
CA THR A 236 12.03 11.01 -25.82
C THR A 236 11.90 11.02 -27.34
N GLU A 237 12.80 11.71 -28.06
CA GLU A 237 12.79 11.68 -29.54
C GLU A 237 13.18 10.31 -30.06
N ARG A 238 14.19 9.66 -29.47
CA ARG A 238 14.57 8.28 -29.85
C ARG A 238 13.40 7.31 -29.72
N LEU A 239 12.66 7.37 -28.60
CA LEU A 239 11.48 6.55 -28.34
C LEU A 239 10.32 6.90 -29.28
N ARG A 240 10.06 8.20 -29.52
CA ARG A 240 9.02 8.64 -30.45
C ARG A 240 9.30 8.14 -31.87
N ALA A 241 10.53 8.32 -32.35
CA ALA A 241 10.94 7.88 -33.67
C ALA A 241 10.85 6.34 -33.82
N GLU A 242 11.18 5.58 -32.77
CA GLU A 242 10.97 4.12 -32.77
C GLU A 242 9.47 3.76 -32.80
N ALA A 243 8.65 4.43 -32.00
CA ALA A 243 7.20 4.20 -32.00
C ALA A 243 6.58 4.49 -33.38
N GLU A 244 7.01 5.55 -34.05
CA GLU A 244 6.59 5.90 -35.41
C GLU A 244 7.06 4.87 -36.44
N ARG A 245 8.33 4.43 -36.38
CA ARG A 245 8.84 3.34 -37.23
C ARG A 245 8.04 2.06 -37.06
N ARG A 246 7.76 1.67 -35.82
CA ARG A 246 7.01 0.47 -35.50
C ARG A 246 5.57 0.54 -36.02
N ARG A 247 4.94 1.70 -35.85
CA ARG A 247 3.61 1.99 -36.39
C ARG A 247 3.56 1.93 -37.91
N ALA A 248 4.58 2.46 -38.59
CA ALA A 248 4.70 2.36 -40.05
C ALA A 248 4.86 0.91 -40.53
N ALA A 249 5.48 0.05 -39.72
CA ALA A 249 5.58 -1.39 -39.95
C ALA A 249 4.32 -2.19 -39.51
N GLY A 250 3.27 -1.52 -39.04
CA GLY A 250 2.00 -2.14 -38.61
C GLY A 250 1.99 -2.67 -37.17
N GLY A 251 3.03 -2.41 -36.37
CA GLY A 251 3.10 -2.76 -34.94
C GLY A 251 2.73 -1.60 -34.01
N ASP A 252 2.69 -1.89 -32.71
CA ASP A 252 2.45 -0.88 -31.66
C ASP A 252 3.48 -1.05 -30.55
N LEU A 253 4.47 -0.15 -30.52
CA LEU A 253 5.56 -0.19 -29.52
C LEU A 253 5.02 -0.12 -28.09
N VAL A 254 3.94 0.64 -27.85
CA VAL A 254 3.39 0.81 -26.50
C VAL A 254 2.78 -0.50 -26.01
N ASP A 255 2.01 -1.19 -26.85
CA ASP A 255 1.42 -2.48 -26.47
C ASP A 255 2.47 -3.59 -26.36
N GLU A 256 3.50 -3.59 -27.22
CA GLU A 256 4.67 -4.49 -27.13
C GLU A 256 5.41 -4.29 -25.79
N THR A 257 5.81 -3.05 -25.46
CA THR A 257 6.46 -2.74 -24.19
C THR A 257 5.56 -3.05 -22.99
N ARG A 258 4.24 -2.81 -23.08
CA ARG A 258 3.31 -3.19 -22.01
C ARG A 258 3.31 -4.71 -21.78
N ALA A 259 3.31 -5.50 -22.84
CA ALA A 259 3.34 -6.95 -22.76
C ALA A 259 4.66 -7.46 -22.17
N GLU A 260 5.79 -6.87 -22.56
CA GLU A 260 7.12 -7.16 -21.99
C GLU A 260 7.15 -6.86 -20.47
N LEU A 261 6.75 -5.65 -20.07
CA LEU A 261 6.69 -5.27 -18.65
C LEU A 261 5.75 -6.17 -17.84
N ALA A 262 4.63 -6.61 -18.44
CA ALA A 262 3.70 -7.54 -17.79
C ALA A 262 4.31 -8.94 -17.62
N ALA A 263 5.10 -9.42 -18.60
CA ALA A 263 5.82 -10.68 -18.51
C ALA A 263 6.92 -10.63 -17.44
N ASP A 264 7.69 -9.54 -17.40
CA ASP A 264 8.72 -9.32 -16.38
C ASP A 264 8.11 -9.23 -14.98
N ALA A 265 6.98 -8.52 -14.84
CA ALA A 265 6.27 -8.42 -13.57
C ALA A 265 5.76 -9.80 -13.11
N GLU A 266 5.27 -10.64 -14.03
CA GLU A 266 4.86 -12.01 -13.69
C GLU A 266 6.03 -12.90 -13.31
N ALA A 267 7.17 -12.79 -14.01
CA ALA A 267 8.39 -13.50 -13.65
C ALA A 267 8.88 -13.10 -12.25
N ALA A 268 8.87 -11.80 -11.93
CA ALA A 268 9.21 -11.30 -10.60
C ALA A 268 8.23 -11.78 -9.52
N ARG A 269 6.92 -11.82 -9.81
CA ARG A 269 5.91 -12.39 -8.89
C ARG A 269 6.11 -13.89 -8.68
N ALA A 270 6.47 -14.63 -9.73
CA ALA A 270 6.77 -16.06 -9.62
C ALA A 270 8.01 -16.31 -8.74
N ASP A 271 9.08 -15.51 -8.88
CA ASP A 271 10.25 -15.57 -7.99
C ASP A 271 9.87 -15.24 -6.54
N ALA A 272 9.10 -14.17 -6.32
CA ALA A 272 8.61 -13.82 -4.99
C ALA A 272 7.82 -14.97 -4.34
N ARG A 273 6.90 -15.60 -5.08
CA ARG A 273 6.14 -16.77 -4.61
C ARG A 273 7.05 -17.96 -4.28
N ALA A 274 8.08 -18.22 -5.09
CA ALA A 274 9.06 -19.28 -4.83
C ALA A 274 9.94 -19.01 -3.59
N ARG A 275 10.09 -17.74 -3.19
CA ARG A 275 10.86 -17.34 -1.99
C ARG A 275 10.09 -17.43 -0.69
N LEU A 276 8.76 -17.31 -0.71
CA LEU A 276 7.92 -17.48 0.50
C LEU A 276 8.22 -18.79 1.27
N PRO A 277 8.22 -19.98 0.64
CA PRO A 277 8.54 -21.22 1.35
C PRO A 277 10.01 -21.28 1.81
N ARG A 278 10.94 -20.62 1.11
CA ARG A 278 12.36 -20.54 1.54
C ARG A 278 12.52 -19.69 2.80
N ALA A 279 11.85 -18.54 2.87
CA ALA A 279 11.81 -17.71 4.06
C ALA A 279 11.20 -18.47 5.26
N ALA A 280 10.13 -19.23 5.04
CA ALA A 280 9.54 -20.10 6.08
C ALA A 280 10.52 -21.19 6.54
N ALA A 281 11.26 -21.82 5.62
CA ALA A 281 12.28 -22.80 5.95
C ALA A 281 13.44 -22.20 6.75
N ALA A 282 13.91 -21.01 6.38
CA ALA A 282 14.93 -20.25 7.11
C ALA A 282 14.47 -19.88 8.52
N ALA A 283 13.20 -19.48 8.70
CA ALA A 283 12.61 -19.22 10.01
C ALA A 283 12.55 -20.49 10.89
N ALA A 284 12.18 -21.64 10.30
CA ALA A 284 12.19 -22.92 10.98
C ALA A 284 13.60 -23.35 11.38
N GLU A 285 14.61 -23.08 10.55
CA GLU A 285 16.02 -23.32 10.86
C GLU A 285 16.51 -22.44 12.01
N LEU A 286 16.19 -21.15 11.97
CA LEU A 286 16.49 -20.22 13.06
C LEU A 286 15.85 -20.66 14.37
N SER A 287 14.60 -21.13 14.33
CA SER A 287 13.91 -21.72 15.49
C SER A 287 14.66 -22.92 16.07
N ARG A 288 15.16 -23.83 15.22
CA ARG A 288 15.97 -24.98 15.65
C ARG A 288 17.30 -24.56 16.26
N ALA A 289 18.01 -23.62 15.62
CA ALA A 289 19.28 -23.09 16.10
C ALA A 289 19.12 -22.42 17.46
N ARG A 290 18.06 -21.60 17.62
CA ARG A 290 17.70 -20.97 18.88
C ARG A 290 17.39 -21.98 19.98
N ARG A 291 16.56 -22.99 19.72
CA ARG A 291 16.26 -24.05 20.70
C ARG A 291 17.54 -24.74 21.18
N LYS A 292 18.41 -25.13 20.25
CA LYS A 292 19.71 -25.75 20.58
C LYS A 292 20.59 -24.82 21.44
N ALA A 293 20.66 -23.54 21.11
CA ALA A 293 21.40 -22.56 21.90
C ALA A 293 20.80 -22.37 23.30
N MET A 294 19.47 -22.37 23.41
CA MET A 294 18.76 -22.25 24.69
C MET A 294 18.85 -23.51 25.56
N ASP A 295 18.90 -24.71 24.97
CA ASP A 295 19.07 -25.96 25.71
C ASP A 295 20.48 -26.08 26.34
N GLY A 296 21.46 -25.33 25.84
CA GLY A 296 22.78 -25.18 26.46
C GLY A 296 22.81 -24.23 27.68
N ILE A 297 21.70 -23.55 27.98
CA ILE A 297 21.57 -22.68 29.16
C ILE A 297 20.82 -23.49 30.24
N GLU A 298 21.47 -23.73 31.39
CA GLU A 298 20.86 -24.44 32.52
C GLU A 298 19.48 -23.84 32.87
N ARG A 299 18.42 -24.62 32.64
CA ARG A 299 17.05 -24.24 32.99
C ARG A 299 16.91 -24.30 34.51
N ARG A 300 16.71 -23.15 35.16
CA ARG A 300 16.28 -23.09 36.57
C ARG A 300 14.84 -23.59 36.70
N GLY A 301 14.71 -24.87 37.07
CA GLY A 301 13.59 -25.46 37.81
C GLY A 301 12.28 -25.69 37.02
N PRO A 302 11.47 -26.68 37.43
CA PRO A 302 10.16 -26.91 36.85
C PRO A 302 9.22 -25.78 37.30
N THR A 303 8.80 -24.93 36.38
CA THR A 303 7.61 -24.11 36.59
C THR A 303 6.43 -25.08 36.54
N GLY A 304 5.99 -25.51 37.73
CA GLY A 304 4.77 -26.29 37.88
C GLY A 304 3.65 -25.62 37.07
N ALA A 305 2.89 -26.44 36.34
CA ALA A 305 1.80 -26.00 35.49
C ALA A 305 0.82 -25.14 36.31
N ARG A 306 1.03 -23.83 36.31
CA ARG A 306 0.01 -22.87 36.72
C ARG A 306 -1.11 -23.07 35.72
N ARG A 307 -2.28 -23.51 36.20
CA ARG A 307 -3.50 -23.47 35.39
C ARG A 307 -3.60 -22.04 34.87
N ALA A 308 -3.39 -21.88 33.56
CA ALA A 308 -3.51 -20.59 32.91
C ALA A 308 -4.94 -20.08 33.14
N PHE A 309 -5.08 -18.78 33.37
CA PHE A 309 -6.37 -18.12 33.42
C PHE A 309 -7.15 -18.42 32.13
N ASP A 310 -8.37 -18.96 32.24
CA ASP A 310 -9.22 -19.29 31.08
C ASP A 310 -9.97 -18.04 30.62
N ALA A 311 -9.44 -17.36 29.61
CA ALA A 311 -10.07 -16.18 28.99
C ALA A 311 -11.46 -16.48 28.37
N LEU A 312 -11.77 -17.75 28.05
CA LEU A 312 -13.10 -18.13 27.56
C LEU A 312 -14.13 -18.17 28.70
N GLY A 313 -13.70 -18.40 29.95
CA GLY A 313 -14.54 -18.43 31.16
C GLY A 313 -15.09 -17.07 31.57
N GLU A 314 -14.65 -15.98 30.93
CA GLU A 314 -15.11 -14.64 31.22
C GLU A 314 -16.61 -14.47 30.93
N SER A 315 -17.31 -13.71 31.77
CA SER A 315 -18.69 -13.34 31.47
C SER A 315 -18.73 -12.39 30.27
N ALA A 316 -19.89 -12.29 29.60
CA ALA A 316 -20.08 -11.33 28.51
C ALA A 316 -19.78 -9.88 28.94
N LEU A 317 -20.08 -9.54 30.19
CA LEU A 317 -19.79 -8.23 30.78
C LEU A 317 -18.29 -7.99 30.96
N VAL A 318 -17.52 -9.01 31.38
CA VAL A 318 -16.06 -8.91 31.51
C VAL A 318 -15.43 -8.66 30.14
N ARG A 319 -15.85 -9.40 29.09
CA ARG A 319 -15.40 -9.16 27.71
C ARG A 319 -15.71 -7.74 27.22
N GLN A 320 -16.91 -7.23 27.51
CA GLN A 320 -17.28 -5.85 27.17
C GLN A 320 -16.42 -4.82 27.93
N GLY A 321 -16.11 -5.08 29.19
CA GLY A 321 -15.20 -4.27 30.01
C GLY A 321 -13.77 -4.25 29.47
N ALA A 322 -13.23 -5.41 29.13
CA ALA A 322 -11.91 -5.56 28.50
C ALA A 322 -11.83 -4.79 27.17
N ALA A 323 -12.83 -4.94 26.30
CA ALA A 323 -12.91 -4.18 25.04
C ALA A 323 -12.97 -2.66 25.27
N ARG A 324 -13.63 -2.20 26.33
CA ARG A 324 -13.64 -0.77 26.71
C ARG A 324 -12.28 -0.30 27.21
N LEU A 325 -11.57 -1.14 27.97
CA LEU A 325 -10.21 -0.84 28.43
C LEU A 325 -9.24 -0.76 27.25
N GLU A 326 -9.27 -1.73 26.32
CA GLU A 326 -8.46 -1.71 25.10
C GLU A 326 -8.68 -0.44 24.28
N ARG A 327 -9.94 -0.01 24.10
CA ARG A 327 -10.26 1.26 23.43
C ARG A 327 -9.66 2.48 24.13
N ARG A 328 -9.57 2.47 25.45
CA ARG A 328 -9.05 3.58 26.26
C ARG A 328 -7.53 3.62 26.24
N SER A 329 -6.86 2.46 26.21
CA SER A 329 -5.40 2.34 26.20
C SER A 329 -4.76 2.35 24.81
N ALA A 330 -5.56 2.26 23.73
CA ALA A 330 -5.06 2.20 22.37
C ALA A 330 -4.29 3.46 21.92
N SER A 331 -3.13 3.22 21.29
CA SER A 331 -2.30 4.25 20.67
C SER A 331 -3.09 5.05 19.61
N PRO A 332 -2.68 6.29 19.30
CA PRO A 332 -3.24 7.05 18.18
C PRO A 332 -3.20 6.27 16.86
N GLU A 333 -2.12 5.53 16.61
CA GLU A 333 -1.87 4.70 15.43
C GLU A 333 -2.85 3.53 15.38
N ALA A 334 -3.02 2.80 16.48
CA ALA A 334 -4.02 1.72 16.59
C ALA A 334 -5.45 2.24 16.34
N ARG A 335 -5.80 3.42 16.88
CA ARG A 335 -7.11 4.04 16.64
C ARG A 335 -7.28 4.51 15.19
N ALA A 336 -6.21 4.97 14.53
CA ALA A 336 -6.23 5.33 13.12
C ALA A 336 -6.41 4.09 12.25
N LEU A 337 -5.69 3.00 12.53
CA LEU A 337 -5.86 1.72 11.87
C LEU A 337 -7.30 1.22 11.98
N ALA A 338 -7.90 1.30 13.18
CA ALA A 338 -9.28 0.86 13.36
C ALA A 338 -10.29 1.59 12.45
N ARG A 339 -10.09 2.89 12.23
CA ARG A 339 -10.91 3.69 11.28
C ARG A 339 -10.60 3.31 9.83
N ALA A 340 -9.32 3.19 9.48
CA ALA A 340 -8.91 2.81 8.13
C ALA A 340 -9.48 1.44 7.71
N LEU A 341 -9.52 0.46 8.63
CA LEU A 341 -10.13 -0.84 8.37
C LEU A 341 -11.65 -0.77 8.19
N GLU A 342 -12.32 0.12 8.93
CA GLU A 342 -13.77 0.34 8.76
C GLU A 342 -14.10 0.95 7.39
N ASP A 343 -13.26 1.85 6.90
CA ASP A 343 -13.38 2.42 5.55
C ASP A 343 -13.03 1.39 4.47
N ALA A 344 -11.92 0.66 4.65
CA ALA A 344 -11.48 -0.40 3.74
C ALA A 344 -12.49 -1.55 3.64
N ALA A 345 -13.24 -1.88 4.70
CA ALA A 345 -14.23 -2.95 4.64
C ALA A 345 -15.30 -2.75 3.55
N ARG A 346 -15.54 -1.50 3.12
CA ARG A 346 -16.45 -1.17 2.02
C ARG A 346 -15.74 -1.04 0.67
N ALA A 347 -14.57 -0.42 0.64
CA ALA A 347 -13.87 -0.10 -0.61
C ALA A 347 -12.93 -1.22 -1.09
N ALA A 348 -12.27 -1.89 -0.15
CA ALA A 348 -11.23 -2.89 -0.38
C ALA A 348 -11.27 -3.98 0.72
N PRO A 349 -12.34 -4.80 0.79
CA PRO A 349 -12.50 -5.81 1.84
C PRO A 349 -11.36 -6.83 1.88
N TRP A 350 -10.64 -7.03 0.78
CA TRP A 350 -9.42 -7.85 0.73
C TRP A 350 -8.29 -7.31 1.62
N GLU A 351 -8.14 -5.99 1.77
CA GLU A 351 -7.13 -5.42 2.68
C GLU A 351 -7.44 -5.75 4.15
N VAL A 352 -8.72 -5.65 4.52
CA VAL A 352 -9.21 -6.08 5.83
C VAL A 352 -8.97 -7.58 5.99
N ALA A 353 -9.23 -8.38 4.95
CA ALA A 353 -9.04 -9.81 5.01
C ALA A 353 -7.58 -10.21 5.25
N LEU A 354 -6.62 -9.60 4.53
CA LEU A 354 -5.19 -9.85 4.74
C LEU A 354 -4.74 -9.40 6.12
N THR A 355 -5.28 -8.27 6.60
CA THR A 355 -5.00 -7.78 7.95
C THR A 355 -5.49 -8.78 9.01
N CYS A 356 -6.69 -9.34 8.83
CA CYS A 356 -7.23 -10.37 9.71
C CYS A 356 -6.42 -11.67 9.64
N LEU A 357 -5.93 -12.08 8.46
CA LEU A 357 -5.06 -13.25 8.31
C LEU A 357 -3.75 -13.07 9.09
N ALA A 358 -3.10 -11.92 8.94
CA ALA A 358 -1.90 -11.56 9.70
C ALA A 358 -2.15 -11.56 11.21
N PHE A 359 -3.22 -10.88 11.64
CA PHE A 359 -3.61 -10.79 13.04
C PHE A 359 -3.95 -12.17 13.65
N PHE A 360 -4.73 -13.02 12.97
CA PHE A 360 -5.04 -14.36 13.47
C PHE A 360 -3.83 -15.30 13.43
N ALA A 361 -2.89 -15.11 12.51
CA ALA A 361 -1.63 -15.83 12.54
C ALA A 361 -0.76 -15.44 13.76
N GLU A 362 -0.89 -14.21 14.27
CA GLU A 362 -0.22 -13.74 15.49
C GLU A 362 -0.93 -14.22 16.76
N GLU A 363 -2.26 -14.13 16.81
CA GLU A 363 -3.06 -14.58 17.95
C GLU A 363 -3.17 -16.12 18.05
N GLY A 364 -2.71 -16.86 17.03
CA GLY A 364 -2.57 -18.32 17.04
C GLY A 364 -1.51 -18.84 18.03
N GLY A 365 -0.76 -17.97 18.70
CA GLY A 365 0.20 -18.35 19.74
C GLY A 365 1.46 -19.02 19.17
N ARG A 366 1.75 -20.25 19.59
CA ARG A 366 2.98 -20.99 19.20
C ARG A 366 2.96 -21.44 17.74
N ARG A 367 1.78 -21.77 17.23
CA ARG A 367 1.58 -22.34 15.90
C ARG A 367 0.69 -21.44 15.09
N VAL A 368 1.08 -21.20 13.85
CA VAL A 368 0.20 -20.58 12.84
C VAL A 368 -0.88 -21.61 12.47
N PRO A 369 -2.15 -21.21 12.28
CA PRO A 369 -3.19 -22.11 11.80
C PRO A 369 -2.78 -22.84 10.53
N GLU A 370 -2.99 -24.16 10.48
CA GLU A 370 -2.53 -25.04 9.38
C GLU A 370 -2.99 -24.53 8.00
N ALA A 371 -4.20 -23.98 7.92
CA ALA A 371 -4.78 -23.43 6.70
C ALA A 371 -3.96 -22.30 6.06
N ILE A 372 -3.03 -21.68 6.80
CA ILE A 372 -2.14 -20.61 6.35
C ILE A 372 -0.69 -20.80 6.84
N ALA A 373 -0.33 -22.02 7.26
CA ALA A 373 0.99 -22.31 7.82
C ALA A 373 2.10 -22.41 6.76
N THR A 374 1.75 -22.67 5.50
CA THR A 374 2.68 -22.69 4.37
C THR A 374 2.29 -21.66 3.32
N ALA A 375 3.22 -21.35 2.42
CA ALA A 375 2.97 -20.43 1.31
C ALA A 375 1.82 -20.92 0.41
N GLU A 376 1.81 -22.21 0.09
CA GLU A 376 0.78 -22.86 -0.73
C GLU A 376 -0.57 -22.87 -0.03
N ALA A 377 -0.58 -23.17 1.28
CA ALA A 377 -1.80 -23.15 2.08
C ALA A 377 -2.38 -21.73 2.16
N LEU A 378 -1.53 -20.73 2.38
CA LEU A 378 -1.90 -19.32 2.40
C LEU A 378 -2.45 -18.84 1.04
N GLU A 379 -1.79 -19.20 -0.07
CA GLU A 379 -2.24 -18.84 -1.43
C GLU A 379 -3.60 -19.47 -1.74
N ALA A 380 -3.77 -20.77 -1.46
CA ALA A 380 -5.06 -21.44 -1.64
C ALA A 380 -6.19 -20.81 -0.79
N ARG A 381 -5.88 -20.43 0.46
CA ARG A 381 -6.84 -19.75 1.34
C ARG A 381 -7.15 -18.32 0.88
N TRP A 382 -6.15 -17.60 0.39
CA TRP A 382 -6.33 -16.29 -0.20
C TRP A 382 -7.23 -16.35 -1.43
N ASP A 383 -6.99 -17.30 -2.33
CA ASP A 383 -7.78 -17.54 -3.54
C ASP A 383 -9.24 -17.86 -3.24
N ALA A 384 -9.49 -18.70 -2.23
CA ALA A 384 -10.84 -18.99 -1.78
C ALA A 384 -11.55 -17.75 -1.21
N LEU A 385 -10.86 -16.93 -0.41
CA LEU A 385 -11.44 -15.72 0.20
C LEU A 385 -11.74 -14.63 -0.84
N ARG A 386 -10.79 -14.38 -1.75
CA ARG A 386 -10.91 -13.31 -2.75
C ARG A 386 -11.92 -13.60 -3.86
N ALA A 387 -12.33 -14.86 -4.05
CA ALA A 387 -13.29 -15.24 -5.09
C ALA A 387 -14.62 -14.48 -4.98
N GLY A 388 -14.97 -14.00 -3.78
CA GLY A 388 -16.15 -13.17 -3.54
C GLY A 388 -15.98 -11.67 -3.82
N TRP A 389 -14.80 -11.20 -4.21
CA TRP A 389 -14.48 -9.77 -4.35
C TRP A 389 -13.93 -9.45 -5.76
N PRO A 390 -14.76 -8.88 -6.64
CA PRO A 390 -14.31 -8.38 -7.94
C PRO A 390 -13.17 -7.36 -7.78
N GLY A 391 -12.14 -7.45 -8.62
CA GLY A 391 -10.98 -6.55 -8.51
C GLY A 391 -10.00 -6.89 -7.39
N ALA A 392 -10.29 -7.94 -6.60
CA ALA A 392 -9.32 -8.73 -5.87
C ALA A 392 -7.88 -8.66 -6.45
N PRO A 393 -6.77 -8.31 -5.76
CA PRO A 393 -5.42 -8.66 -6.24
C PRO A 393 -5.02 -10.08 -5.78
N ASP A 394 -4.40 -10.89 -6.65
CA ASP A 394 -3.83 -12.17 -6.22
C ASP A 394 -2.82 -11.97 -5.08
N LEU A 395 -2.42 -13.05 -4.41
CA LEU A 395 -1.58 -12.93 -3.21
C LEU A 395 -0.26 -12.21 -3.53
N ALA A 396 0.39 -12.51 -4.65
CA ALA A 396 1.67 -11.89 -5.00
C ALA A 396 1.54 -10.38 -5.23
N ARG A 397 0.49 -9.93 -5.95
CA ARG A 397 0.17 -8.50 -6.11
C ARG A 397 -0.15 -7.84 -4.77
N MET A 398 -0.91 -8.52 -3.92
CA MET A 398 -1.27 -8.02 -2.59
C MET A 398 -0.02 -7.84 -1.71
N LEU A 399 0.90 -8.80 -1.73
CA LEU A 399 2.18 -8.73 -1.00
C LEU A 399 3.12 -7.65 -1.56
N ALA A 400 3.07 -7.39 -2.87
CA ALA A 400 3.89 -6.36 -3.51
C ALA A 400 3.46 -4.93 -3.16
N ARG A 401 2.20 -4.76 -2.74
CA ARG A 401 1.59 -3.48 -2.36
C ARG A 401 0.82 -3.62 -1.05
N LEU A 402 1.56 -3.93 0.02
CA LEU A 402 0.97 -4.04 1.35
C LEU A 402 0.48 -2.67 1.87
N PRO A 403 -0.68 -2.65 2.56
CA PRO A 403 -1.05 -1.54 3.42
C PRO A 403 0.06 -1.23 4.44
N ALA A 404 0.22 0.03 4.81
CA ALA A 404 1.33 0.49 5.66
C ALA A 404 1.39 -0.17 7.05
N HIS A 405 0.28 -0.72 7.54
CA HIS A 405 0.21 -1.46 8.80
C HIS A 405 0.60 -2.93 8.70
N LEU A 406 0.93 -3.42 7.51
CA LEU A 406 1.37 -4.79 7.25
C LEU A 406 2.80 -4.80 6.70
N VAL A 407 3.53 -5.86 7.06
CA VAL A 407 4.87 -6.13 6.52
C VAL A 407 5.02 -7.62 6.22
N VAL A 408 5.89 -7.94 5.26
CA VAL A 408 6.45 -9.29 5.17
C VAL A 408 7.70 -9.33 6.04
N GLY A 409 7.71 -10.18 7.06
CA GLY A 409 8.83 -10.26 7.99
C GLY A 409 8.82 -11.57 8.76
N ALA A 410 9.57 -11.60 9.86
CA ALA A 410 9.54 -12.69 10.82
C ALA A 410 9.20 -12.19 12.22
N ARG A 411 8.57 -13.06 13.03
CA ARG A 411 8.25 -12.83 14.44
C ARG A 411 8.50 -14.06 15.27
N GLU A 412 8.68 -13.85 16.57
CA GLU A 412 8.67 -14.94 17.55
C GLU A 412 7.24 -15.16 18.08
N GLY A 413 6.74 -16.39 17.99
CA GLY A 413 5.48 -16.85 18.57
C GLY A 413 5.71 -18.05 19.48
N GLY A 414 5.60 -17.86 20.80
CA GLY A 414 5.72 -18.89 21.84
C GLY A 414 6.93 -19.84 21.69
N GLY A 415 8.09 -19.27 21.40
CA GLY A 415 9.35 -20.00 21.29
C GLY A 415 9.73 -20.43 19.87
N GLU A 416 8.83 -20.28 18.90
CA GLU A 416 9.10 -20.53 17.47
C GLU A 416 9.17 -19.22 16.70
N ILE A 417 9.82 -19.24 15.55
CA ILE A 417 9.96 -18.10 14.66
C ILE A 417 9.19 -18.39 13.38
N HIS A 418 8.29 -17.49 13.05
CA HIS A 418 7.39 -17.59 11.89
C HIS A 418 7.71 -16.47 10.93
N ALA A 419 7.81 -16.78 9.63
CA ALA A 419 7.97 -15.80 8.57
C ALA A 419 6.69 -15.69 7.74
N GLY A 420 6.33 -14.47 7.34
CA GLY A 420 5.13 -14.21 6.53
C GLY A 420 4.61 -12.80 6.72
N VAL A 421 3.35 -12.59 6.33
CA VAL A 421 2.65 -11.32 6.57
C VAL A 421 2.32 -11.18 8.05
N GLN A 422 2.57 -10.00 8.59
CA GLN A 422 2.34 -9.66 9.99
C GLN A 422 2.05 -8.16 10.13
N LEU A 423 1.53 -7.75 11.28
CA LEU A 423 1.40 -6.35 11.64
C LEU A 423 2.78 -5.70 11.72
N ALA A 424 2.87 -4.47 11.21
CA ALA A 424 4.12 -3.69 11.19
C ALA A 424 4.64 -3.38 12.61
N ALA A 425 3.73 -3.34 13.60
CA ALA A 425 4.04 -3.13 15.00
C ALA A 425 3.02 -3.84 15.89
N ALA A 426 3.47 -4.34 17.04
CA ALA A 426 2.66 -5.15 17.96
C ALA A 426 1.48 -4.37 18.57
N ASP A 427 1.60 -3.04 18.72
CA ASP A 427 0.53 -2.20 19.28
C ASP A 427 -0.67 -2.06 18.34
N LEU A 428 -0.46 -2.23 17.02
CA LEU A 428 -1.52 -2.20 16.00
C LEU A 428 -2.55 -3.31 16.19
N ALA A 429 -2.21 -4.40 16.89
CA ALA A 429 -3.14 -5.47 17.23
C ALA A 429 -4.36 -4.94 18.01
N ALA A 430 -4.16 -3.94 18.88
CA ALA A 430 -5.27 -3.26 19.57
C ALA A 430 -6.21 -2.57 18.57
N GLY A 431 -5.67 -1.97 17.50
CA GLY A 431 -6.43 -1.34 16.42
C GLY A 431 -7.30 -2.34 15.67
N VAL A 432 -6.75 -3.52 15.35
CA VAL A 432 -7.51 -4.61 14.72
C VAL A 432 -8.64 -5.06 15.65
N ARG A 433 -8.38 -5.32 16.94
CA ARG A 433 -9.42 -5.72 17.90
C ARG A 433 -10.53 -4.68 18.04
N ILE A 434 -10.20 -3.39 18.04
CA ILE A 434 -11.21 -2.30 18.04
C ILE A 434 -12.03 -2.35 16.75
N ALA A 435 -11.39 -2.59 15.61
CA ALA A 435 -12.06 -2.70 14.31
C ALA A 435 -13.03 -3.90 14.26
N LEU A 436 -12.71 -5.03 14.92
CA LEU A 436 -13.58 -6.21 14.97
C LEU A 436 -14.95 -5.96 15.61
N ASP A 437 -15.13 -4.87 16.37
CA ASP A 437 -16.44 -4.47 16.90
C ASP A 437 -17.30 -3.72 15.86
N ARG A 438 -16.71 -3.32 14.72
CA ARG A 438 -17.43 -2.63 13.65
C ARG A 438 -18.10 -3.66 12.74
N PRO A 439 -19.42 -3.56 12.47
CA PRO A 439 -20.15 -4.59 11.72
C PRO A 439 -19.54 -4.94 10.36
N ALA A 440 -19.07 -3.95 9.60
CA ALA A 440 -18.47 -4.17 8.29
C ALA A 440 -17.17 -4.99 8.36
N VAL A 441 -16.29 -4.65 9.31
CA VAL A 441 -15.04 -5.37 9.54
C VAL A 441 -15.30 -6.76 10.13
N ALA A 442 -16.23 -6.87 11.09
CA ALA A 442 -16.60 -8.12 11.72
C ALA A 442 -17.11 -9.16 10.70
N ASN A 443 -17.83 -8.72 9.66
CA ASN A 443 -18.30 -9.61 8.59
C ASN A 443 -17.13 -10.20 7.78
N VAL A 444 -16.15 -9.36 7.39
CA VAL A 444 -14.95 -9.83 6.69
C VAL A 444 -14.12 -10.73 7.60
N ALA A 445 -13.86 -10.32 8.83
CA ALA A 445 -13.10 -11.09 9.81
C ALA A 445 -13.74 -12.46 10.11
N ARG A 446 -15.07 -12.53 10.17
CA ARG A 446 -15.82 -13.78 10.33
C ARG A 446 -15.60 -14.72 9.15
N ALA A 447 -15.62 -14.19 7.92
CA ALA A 447 -15.34 -14.97 6.71
C ALA A 447 -13.88 -15.49 6.68
N VAL A 448 -12.93 -14.64 7.11
CA VAL A 448 -11.52 -15.04 7.24
C VAL A 448 -11.35 -16.15 8.28
N LEU A 449 -11.84 -15.96 9.49
CA LEU A 449 -11.72 -16.96 10.57
C LEU A 449 -12.44 -18.25 10.21
N ALA A 450 -13.56 -18.15 9.50
CA ALA A 450 -14.26 -19.29 8.91
C ALA A 450 -13.41 -20.08 7.90
N ALA A 451 -12.49 -19.44 7.18
CA ALA A 451 -11.64 -20.10 6.20
C ALA A 451 -10.38 -20.75 6.82
N LEU A 452 -10.09 -20.51 8.10
CA LEU A 452 -8.92 -21.06 8.79
C LEU A 452 -9.10 -22.49 9.31
N GLY A 453 -10.30 -23.06 9.16
CA GLY A 453 -10.57 -24.45 9.51
C GLY A 453 -9.96 -25.46 8.54
N PRO A 454 -9.73 -26.71 8.98
CA PRO A 454 -9.27 -27.76 8.08
C PRO A 454 -10.34 -28.09 7.03
N GLU A 455 -9.91 -28.44 5.82
CA GLU A 455 -10.80 -28.85 4.73
C GLU A 455 -11.37 -30.25 5.01
N GLU A 456 -12.68 -30.37 5.13
CA GLU A 456 -13.34 -31.62 5.49
C GLU A 456 -14.52 -31.94 4.57
N ALA A 457 -14.82 -33.22 4.42
CA ALA A 457 -16.06 -33.70 3.81
C ALA A 457 -17.00 -34.24 4.90
N CYS A 458 -18.20 -33.68 5.01
CA CYS A 458 -19.15 -34.10 6.03
C CYS A 458 -19.84 -35.42 5.63
N PRO A 459 -19.77 -36.50 6.43
CA PRO A 459 -20.45 -37.75 6.13
C PRO A 459 -21.98 -37.62 6.24
N ARG A 460 -22.48 -36.65 7.03
CA ARG A 460 -23.91 -36.44 7.29
C ARG A 460 -24.61 -35.65 6.18
N CYS A 461 -24.09 -34.47 5.83
CA CYS A 461 -24.72 -33.58 4.85
C CYS A 461 -24.00 -33.52 3.50
N ARG A 462 -22.89 -34.26 3.32
CA ARG A 462 -22.06 -34.31 2.10
C ARG A 462 -21.38 -33.00 1.70
N ALA A 463 -21.59 -31.90 2.43
CA ALA A 463 -20.89 -30.63 2.21
C ALA A 463 -19.37 -30.81 2.37
N ARG A 464 -18.60 -30.11 1.53
CA ARG A 464 -17.14 -30.01 1.59
C ARG A 464 -16.72 -28.57 1.85
N GLY A 465 -15.71 -28.37 2.67
CA GLY A 465 -15.17 -27.04 2.94
C GLY A 465 -14.49 -26.94 4.31
N PRO A 466 -14.09 -25.72 4.71
CA PRO A 466 -13.41 -25.48 5.98
C PRO A 466 -14.35 -25.76 7.16
N ALA A 467 -13.96 -26.71 8.00
CA ALA A 467 -14.70 -27.08 9.19
C ALA A 467 -14.53 -26.06 10.33
N ARG A 468 -15.42 -26.11 11.32
CA ARG A 468 -15.43 -25.20 12.47
C ARG A 468 -14.76 -25.86 13.65
N HIS A 469 -13.76 -25.19 14.22
CA HIS A 469 -13.31 -25.53 15.56
C HIS A 469 -14.35 -25.09 16.58
N LEU A 470 -14.61 -25.94 17.57
CA LEU A 470 -15.43 -25.62 18.73
C LEU A 470 -14.93 -26.37 19.98
N TYR A 471 -15.14 -25.79 21.14
CA TYR A 471 -15.02 -26.51 22.42
C TYR A 471 -16.33 -27.25 22.67
N ARG A 472 -16.36 -28.56 22.37
CA ARG A 472 -17.53 -29.41 22.67
C ARG A 472 -17.92 -29.29 24.14
N THR A 473 -16.91 -29.28 25.00
CA THR A 473 -17.01 -28.93 26.41
C THR A 473 -15.79 -28.10 26.84
N ARG A 474 -16.00 -27.23 27.82
CA ARG A 474 -14.94 -26.52 28.56
C ARG A 474 -15.37 -26.26 30.01
N GLY A 475 -14.41 -25.93 30.87
CA GLY A 475 -14.63 -25.59 32.28
C GLY A 475 -14.29 -26.76 33.19
N LEU A 476 -15.12 -27.82 33.19
CA LEU A 476 -14.82 -29.04 33.94
C LEU A 476 -13.79 -29.94 33.23
N ASP A 477 -13.85 -29.96 31.91
CA ASP A 477 -12.93 -30.67 31.02
C ASP A 477 -12.91 -29.96 29.67
N ALA A 478 -11.83 -30.06 28.89
CA ALA A 478 -11.68 -29.35 27.61
C ALA A 478 -11.63 -30.32 26.42
N LEU A 479 -12.80 -30.61 25.85
CA LEU A 479 -12.92 -31.44 24.65
C LEU A 479 -13.03 -30.56 23.41
N HIS A 480 -12.03 -30.63 22.54
CA HIS A 480 -12.07 -29.94 21.27
C HIS A 480 -12.84 -30.76 20.23
N GLY A 481 -13.44 -30.05 19.27
CA GLY A 481 -14.16 -30.65 18.15
C GLY A 481 -13.95 -29.89 16.86
N ILE A 482 -13.89 -30.64 15.76
CA ILE A 482 -13.99 -30.12 14.41
C ILE A 482 -15.37 -30.49 13.88
N ALA A 483 -16.21 -29.49 13.60
CA ALA A 483 -17.59 -29.67 13.19
C ALA A 483 -17.85 -29.16 11.78
N CYS A 484 -18.75 -29.82 11.07
CA CYS A 484 -19.21 -29.37 9.76
C CYS A 484 -19.87 -27.99 9.89
N ALA A 485 -19.41 -27.01 9.10
CA ALA A 485 -19.95 -25.65 9.10
C ALA A 485 -21.43 -25.58 8.66
N ALA A 486 -21.91 -26.55 7.88
CA ALA A 486 -23.27 -26.53 7.32
C ALA A 486 -24.32 -27.17 8.24
N CYS A 487 -23.99 -28.28 8.93
CA CYS A 487 -24.96 -29.05 9.70
C CYS A 487 -24.57 -29.32 11.16
N GLY A 488 -23.42 -28.79 11.61
CA GLY A 488 -22.93 -28.94 12.98
C GLY A 488 -22.48 -30.35 13.38
N ALA A 489 -22.52 -31.32 12.45
CA ALA A 489 -22.04 -32.68 12.71
C ALA A 489 -20.57 -32.65 13.11
N VAL A 490 -20.25 -33.22 14.27
CA VAL A 490 -18.88 -33.31 14.74
C VAL A 490 -18.15 -34.38 13.93
N LEU A 491 -17.11 -33.96 13.23
CA LEU A 491 -16.30 -34.78 12.34
C LEU A 491 -15.15 -35.45 13.09
N ARG A 492 -14.54 -34.72 14.02
CA ARG A 492 -13.48 -35.21 14.92
C ARG A 492 -13.63 -34.60 16.30
N SER A 493 -13.17 -35.31 17.31
CA SER A 493 -13.04 -34.79 18.68
C SER A 493 -11.76 -35.29 19.29
N TYR A 494 -11.08 -34.44 20.05
CA TYR A 494 -9.78 -34.77 20.63
C TYR A 494 -9.57 -34.00 21.91
N TRP A 495 -8.86 -34.65 22.83
CA TRP A 495 -8.32 -34.02 24.03
C TRP A 495 -6.97 -33.42 23.69
N ARG A 496 -6.66 -32.28 24.28
CA ARG A 496 -5.37 -31.62 24.09
C ARG A 496 -4.70 -31.38 25.43
N TYR A 497 -3.39 -31.63 25.48
CA TYR A 497 -2.53 -31.34 26.62
C TYR A 497 -1.62 -30.15 26.30
N GLY A 498 -1.48 -29.22 27.25
CA GLY A 498 -0.63 -28.03 27.12
C GLY A 498 -1.38 -26.75 26.70
N GLU A 499 -0.61 -25.72 26.33
CA GLU A 499 -1.16 -24.44 25.90
C GLU A 499 -1.94 -24.57 24.58
N VAL A 500 -3.00 -23.76 24.46
CA VAL A 500 -3.76 -23.61 23.22
C VAL A 500 -2.91 -22.87 22.19
N ASP A 501 -2.86 -23.37 20.96
CA ASP A 501 -2.19 -22.73 19.82
C ASP A 501 -2.98 -23.00 18.53
N GLY A 502 -2.53 -22.42 17.41
CA GLY A 502 -3.14 -22.61 16.11
C GLY A 502 -4.59 -22.15 16.11
N LEU A 503 -5.47 -23.04 15.66
CA LEU A 503 -6.89 -22.75 15.52
C LEU A 503 -7.60 -22.67 16.88
N GLU A 504 -7.16 -23.47 17.86
CA GLU A 504 -7.71 -23.52 19.22
C GLU A 504 -7.55 -22.21 19.98
N ALA A 505 -6.43 -21.52 19.75
CA ALA A 505 -6.15 -20.22 20.35
C ALA A 505 -7.07 -19.11 19.84
N LEU A 506 -7.69 -19.30 18.66
CA LEU A 506 -8.58 -18.32 18.04
C LEU A 506 -10.04 -18.40 18.51
N ALA A 507 -10.37 -19.32 19.41
CA ALA A 507 -11.73 -19.48 19.92
C ALA A 507 -12.33 -18.24 20.59
N PRO A 508 -11.58 -17.39 21.33
CA PRO A 508 -12.11 -16.12 21.83
C PRO A 508 -12.60 -15.22 20.70
N HIS A 509 -11.89 -15.19 19.57
CA HIS A 509 -12.31 -14.46 18.37
C HIS A 509 -13.50 -15.11 17.68
N ALA A 510 -13.57 -16.45 17.65
CA ALA A 510 -14.72 -17.16 17.10
C ALA A 510 -16.02 -16.84 17.86
N LEU A 511 -15.96 -16.76 19.19
CA LEU A 511 -17.07 -16.30 20.02
C LEU A 511 -17.40 -14.82 19.79
N ARG A 512 -16.38 -13.94 19.80
CA ARG A 512 -16.55 -12.50 19.58
C ARG A 512 -17.22 -12.20 18.24
N LEU A 513 -16.82 -12.91 17.18
CA LEU A 513 -17.35 -12.73 15.83
C LEU A 513 -18.65 -13.50 15.59
N GLY A 514 -19.16 -14.24 16.58
CA GLY A 514 -20.38 -15.03 16.45
C GLY A 514 -20.28 -16.15 15.41
N LEU A 515 -19.07 -16.66 15.16
CA LEU A 515 -18.84 -17.85 14.34
C LEU A 515 -19.24 -19.12 15.09
N VAL A 516 -19.08 -19.07 16.41
CA VAL A 516 -19.44 -20.11 17.37
C VAL A 516 -20.27 -19.44 18.46
N ALA A 517 -21.27 -20.17 18.98
CA ALA A 517 -22.04 -19.75 20.14
C ALA A 517 -21.76 -20.68 21.31
N GLU A 518 -21.94 -20.18 22.53
CA GLU A 518 -21.73 -20.97 23.74
C GLU A 518 -22.95 -20.91 24.65
N VAL A 519 -23.31 -22.09 25.16
CA VAL A 519 -24.31 -22.25 26.21
C VAL A 519 -23.59 -22.74 27.46
N THR A 520 -23.71 -22.00 28.56
CA THR A 520 -23.09 -22.36 29.84
C THR A 520 -24.13 -22.91 30.80
N ALA A 521 -23.82 -24.02 31.47
CA ALA A 521 -24.61 -24.56 32.56
C ALA A 521 -23.72 -24.90 33.76
N ALA A 522 -24.17 -24.59 34.97
CA ALA A 522 -23.42 -24.84 36.19
C ALA A 522 -23.80 -26.18 36.83
N LEU A 523 -22.82 -27.02 37.15
CA LEU A 523 -22.97 -28.23 37.95
C LEU A 523 -22.28 -28.01 39.30
N ALA A 524 -23.04 -28.02 40.40
CA ALA A 524 -22.53 -27.75 41.75
C ALA A 524 -21.57 -26.54 41.81
N GLY A 525 -22.00 -25.42 41.21
CA GLY A 525 -21.24 -24.17 41.14
C GLY A 525 -20.13 -24.12 40.08
N THR A 526 -19.78 -25.25 39.44
CA THR A 526 -18.78 -25.29 38.35
C THR A 526 -19.44 -25.00 37.01
N ALA A 527 -19.04 -23.92 36.35
CA ALA A 527 -19.54 -23.56 35.02
C ALA A 527 -18.97 -24.51 33.94
N ILE A 528 -19.85 -25.09 33.13
CA ILE A 528 -19.52 -25.94 31.99
C ILE A 528 -20.03 -25.25 30.73
N GLY A 529 -19.11 -24.94 29.81
CA GLY A 529 -19.44 -24.33 28.52
C GLY A 529 -19.59 -25.38 27.43
N PHE A 530 -20.63 -25.25 26.60
CA PHE A 530 -20.87 -26.07 25.42
C PHE A 530 -20.90 -25.18 24.19
N GLN A 531 -19.89 -25.31 23.33
CA GLN A 531 -19.85 -24.57 22.08
C GLN A 531 -20.51 -25.32 20.93
N LEU A 532 -21.20 -24.54 20.09
CA LEU A 532 -22.14 -24.98 19.07
C LEU A 532 -22.09 -24.01 17.90
N LEU A 533 -22.65 -24.40 16.76
CA LEU A 533 -22.98 -23.41 15.74
C LEU A 533 -24.07 -22.45 16.24
N PRO A 534 -24.09 -21.18 15.80
CA PRO A 534 -25.09 -20.20 16.25
C PRO A 534 -26.55 -20.68 16.13
N ASP A 535 -26.90 -21.29 14.99
CA ASP A 535 -28.25 -21.80 14.74
C ASP A 535 -28.59 -23.01 15.62
N GLU A 536 -27.60 -23.85 15.92
CA GLU A 536 -27.77 -24.97 16.85
C GLU A 536 -28.00 -24.49 18.28
N ALA A 537 -27.31 -23.42 18.69
CA ALA A 537 -27.47 -22.80 20.00
C ALA A 537 -28.85 -22.15 20.15
N GLU A 538 -29.34 -21.45 19.11
CA GLU A 538 -30.72 -20.93 19.07
C GLU A 538 -31.75 -22.06 19.16
N ALA A 539 -31.49 -23.17 18.47
CA ALA A 539 -32.35 -24.34 18.48
C ALA A 539 -32.12 -25.30 19.66
N LEU A 540 -31.27 -24.97 20.64
CA LEU A 540 -30.94 -25.90 21.71
C LEU A 540 -32.09 -25.99 22.72
N THR A 541 -32.51 -27.22 23.04
CA THR A 541 -33.51 -27.49 24.08
C THR A 541 -32.87 -28.10 25.33
N ALA A 542 -33.56 -28.02 26.47
CA ALA A 542 -33.11 -28.59 27.73
C ALA A 542 -32.80 -30.10 27.59
N GLY A 543 -33.65 -30.84 26.89
CA GLY A 543 -33.43 -32.26 26.62
C GLY A 543 -32.19 -32.54 25.76
N ARG A 544 -31.89 -31.68 24.78
CA ARG A 544 -30.68 -31.82 23.95
C ARG A 544 -29.42 -31.44 24.72
N LEU A 545 -29.47 -30.42 25.57
CA LEU A 545 -28.36 -30.05 26.46
C LEU A 545 -28.06 -31.18 27.44
N ARG A 546 -29.09 -31.76 28.06
CA ARG A 546 -28.98 -32.95 28.92
C ARG A 546 -28.34 -34.13 28.18
N GLY A 547 -28.83 -34.45 26.98
CA GLY A 547 -28.26 -35.52 26.15
C GLY A 547 -26.79 -35.29 25.84
N ARG A 548 -26.40 -34.06 25.53
CA ARG A 548 -24.98 -33.69 25.32
C ARG A 548 -24.14 -33.83 26.59
N PHE A 549 -24.65 -33.40 27.74
CA PHE A 549 -23.94 -33.61 29.02
C PHE A 549 -23.72 -35.11 29.30
N ALA A 550 -24.73 -35.94 29.07
CA ALA A 550 -24.61 -37.38 29.21
C ALA A 550 -23.58 -37.98 28.23
N GLU A 551 -23.63 -37.59 26.95
CA GLU A 551 -22.69 -38.04 25.91
C GLU A 551 -21.23 -37.66 26.23
N LEU A 552 -21.01 -36.46 26.77
CA LEU A 552 -19.67 -35.87 26.88
C LEU A 552 -19.03 -36.05 28.25
N TYR A 553 -19.83 -36.28 29.31
CA TYR A 553 -19.34 -36.47 30.66
C TYR A 553 -19.73 -37.83 31.25
N LEU A 554 -21.02 -38.21 31.25
CA LEU A 554 -21.44 -39.43 31.93
C LEU A 554 -20.89 -40.70 31.25
N ALA A 555 -21.08 -40.83 29.93
CA ALA A 555 -20.62 -42.00 29.20
C ALA A 555 -19.08 -42.13 29.19
N PRO A 556 -18.29 -41.07 28.89
CA PRO A 556 -16.82 -41.17 28.87
C PRO A 556 -16.16 -41.28 30.24
N CYS A 557 -16.90 -41.00 31.33
CA CYS A 557 -16.44 -41.21 32.71
C CYS A 557 -17.02 -42.47 33.35
N GLU A 558 -17.79 -43.27 32.59
CA GLU A 558 -18.44 -44.49 33.07
C GLU A 558 -19.29 -44.26 34.33
N VAL A 559 -20.01 -43.14 34.36
CA VAL A 559 -20.90 -42.82 35.48
C VAL A 559 -22.23 -43.55 35.28
N ASP A 560 -22.59 -44.40 36.23
CA ASP A 560 -23.87 -45.11 36.26
C ASP A 560 -25.00 -44.18 36.73
N LEU A 561 -25.37 -43.24 35.85
CA LEU A 561 -26.46 -42.29 36.06
C LEU A 561 -27.25 -42.17 34.77
N ALA A 562 -28.55 -42.47 34.82
CA ALA A 562 -29.42 -42.33 33.66
C ALA A 562 -29.46 -40.86 33.21
N PRO A 563 -29.39 -40.57 31.89
CA PRO A 563 -29.48 -39.18 31.39
C PRO A 563 -30.71 -38.44 31.90
N GLU A 564 -31.83 -39.14 32.09
CA GLU A 564 -33.10 -38.62 32.60
C GLU A 564 -33.01 -38.10 34.04
N ALA A 565 -32.08 -38.63 34.84
CA ALA A 565 -31.84 -38.18 36.21
C ALA A 565 -31.13 -36.82 36.28
N VAL A 566 -30.63 -36.30 35.15
CA VAL A 566 -30.05 -34.95 35.08
C VAL A 566 -31.11 -33.95 34.63
N GLU A 567 -31.44 -33.01 35.51
CA GLU A 567 -32.37 -31.91 35.24
C GLU A 567 -31.63 -30.66 34.78
N VAL A 568 -32.14 -30.01 33.73
CA VAL A 568 -31.71 -28.66 33.35
C VAL A 568 -32.66 -27.67 34.00
N ARG A 569 -32.14 -26.78 34.85
CA ARG A 569 -32.91 -25.76 35.57
C ARG A 569 -32.51 -24.35 35.09
N GLY A 570 -33.49 -23.48 34.93
CA GLY A 570 -33.30 -22.03 34.72
C GLY A 570 -33.40 -21.25 36.03
N GLU A 571 -33.63 -19.94 35.93
CA GLU A 571 -33.92 -19.09 37.10
C GLU A 571 -35.25 -19.48 37.78
N ASP A 572 -36.28 -19.74 36.97
CA ASP A 572 -37.66 -20.03 37.43
C ASP A 572 -37.90 -21.51 37.79
N GLY A 573 -36.86 -22.35 37.81
CA GLY A 573 -36.96 -23.78 38.15
C GLY A 573 -36.67 -24.75 36.99
N PRO A 574 -37.13 -26.02 37.07
CA PRO A 574 -36.80 -27.06 36.09
C PRO A 574 -37.43 -26.82 34.71
N LEU A 575 -36.66 -27.08 33.66
CA LEU A 575 -37.07 -26.89 32.27
C LEU A 575 -37.52 -28.21 31.64
N GLY A 576 -38.72 -28.20 31.03
CA GLY A 576 -39.21 -29.34 30.25
C GLY A 576 -38.31 -29.66 29.04
N LYS A 577 -38.30 -30.93 28.60
CA LYS A 577 -37.40 -31.46 27.54
C LYS A 577 -37.37 -30.62 26.24
N GLY A 578 -38.51 -30.08 25.83
CA GLY A 578 -38.65 -29.27 24.62
C GLY A 578 -38.36 -27.77 24.79
N ALA A 579 -38.16 -27.31 26.03
CA ALA A 579 -37.97 -25.90 26.32
C ALA A 579 -36.62 -25.40 25.77
N ARG A 580 -36.61 -24.26 25.07
CA ARG A 580 -35.39 -23.60 24.60
C ARG A 580 -34.56 -23.09 25.77
N VAL A 581 -33.24 -23.21 25.69
CA VAL A 581 -32.34 -22.83 26.79
C VAL A 581 -31.66 -21.47 26.60
N ARG A 582 -31.57 -20.98 25.36
CA ARG A 582 -31.01 -19.66 25.08
C ARG A 582 -31.93 -18.56 25.62
N ALA A 583 -31.34 -17.46 26.09
CA ALA A 583 -32.03 -16.30 26.68
C ALA A 583 -32.77 -16.54 28.01
N ARG A 584 -32.52 -17.66 28.71
CA ARG A 584 -33.19 -18.02 29.98
C ARG A 584 -32.36 -17.80 31.25
N GLY A 585 -31.39 -16.89 31.20
CA GLY A 585 -30.48 -16.63 32.32
C GLY A 585 -29.51 -17.78 32.59
N PRO A 586 -28.87 -17.84 33.78
CA PRO A 586 -27.91 -18.86 34.15
C PRO A 586 -28.59 -20.23 34.28
N LEU A 587 -28.09 -21.21 33.52
CA LEU A 587 -28.56 -22.58 33.57
C LEU A 587 -27.84 -23.38 34.65
N ARG A 588 -28.54 -24.33 35.27
CA ARG A 588 -28.00 -25.27 36.26
C ARG A 588 -28.30 -26.71 35.85
N LEU A 589 -27.32 -27.59 36.03
CA LEU A 589 -27.47 -29.04 35.93
C LEU A 589 -27.67 -29.57 37.36
N ALA A 590 -28.87 -30.07 37.64
CA ALA A 590 -29.20 -30.70 38.91
C ALA A 590 -29.37 -32.21 38.73
N VAL A 591 -29.22 -32.97 39.81
CA VAL A 591 -29.53 -34.39 39.84
C VAL A 591 -30.88 -34.55 40.53
N ALA A 592 -31.78 -35.32 39.94
CA ALA A 592 -33.13 -35.54 40.45
C ALA A 592 -33.11 -36.27 41.80
N ASP A 593 -34.05 -35.93 42.68
CA ASP A 593 -34.20 -36.59 43.98
C ASP A 593 -34.43 -38.10 43.79
N GLY A 594 -33.65 -38.93 44.51
CA GLY A 594 -33.74 -40.39 44.42
C GLY A 594 -32.86 -41.04 43.34
N ALA A 595 -32.04 -40.29 42.60
CA ALA A 595 -31.09 -40.82 41.63
C ALA A 595 -29.83 -41.48 42.24
N GLY A 596 -29.77 -41.60 43.56
CA GLY A 596 -28.67 -42.27 44.28
C GLY A 596 -27.39 -41.45 44.46
N MET A 597 -27.34 -40.20 43.97
CA MET A 597 -26.23 -39.27 44.18
C MET A 597 -26.68 -37.81 44.08
N THR A 598 -25.91 -36.90 44.68
CA THR A 598 -26.08 -35.44 44.62
C THR A 598 -25.28 -34.84 43.46
N ALA A 599 -25.54 -33.56 43.13
CA ALA A 599 -24.80 -32.84 42.10
C ALA A 599 -23.32 -32.63 42.48
N GLU A 600 -23.05 -32.44 43.77
CA GLU A 600 -21.71 -32.32 44.35
C GLU A 600 -20.93 -33.63 44.23
N GLU A 601 -21.55 -34.76 44.57
CA GLU A 601 -20.95 -36.10 44.42
C GLU A 601 -20.68 -36.42 42.94
N LEU A 602 -21.62 -36.09 42.04
CA LEU A 602 -21.42 -36.23 40.60
C LEU A 602 -20.23 -35.40 40.11
N LEU A 603 -20.13 -34.14 40.54
CA LEU A 603 -19.02 -33.27 40.16
C LEU A 603 -17.67 -33.84 40.62
N GLU A 604 -17.57 -34.32 41.85
CA GLU A 604 -16.34 -34.89 42.40
C GLU A 604 -15.95 -36.18 41.69
N LEU A 605 -16.93 -37.04 41.39
CA LEU A 605 -16.73 -38.26 40.62
C LEU A 605 -16.19 -37.96 39.21
N LEU A 606 -16.79 -36.99 38.52
CA LEU A 606 -16.35 -36.55 37.19
C LEU A 606 -14.91 -36.02 37.24
N ARG A 607 -14.58 -35.14 38.19
CA ARG A 607 -13.22 -34.62 38.37
C ARG A 607 -12.21 -35.74 38.57
N SER A 608 -12.50 -36.68 39.47
CA SER A 608 -11.61 -37.81 39.74
C SER A 608 -11.37 -38.67 38.49
N ARG A 609 -12.41 -38.93 37.69
CA ARG A 609 -12.31 -39.71 36.46
C ARG A 609 -11.57 -38.96 35.34
N ILE A 610 -11.82 -37.66 35.18
CA ILE A 610 -11.13 -36.80 34.21
C ILE A 610 -9.63 -36.73 34.52
N GLU A 611 -9.26 -36.55 35.80
CA GLU A 611 -7.85 -36.52 36.21
C GLU A 611 -7.14 -37.85 35.96
N ARG A 612 -7.84 -38.98 36.10
CA ARG A 612 -7.29 -40.31 35.83
C ARG A 612 -7.19 -40.64 34.35
N ARG A 613 -8.00 -40.02 33.47
CA ARG A 613 -8.00 -40.27 32.01
C ARG A 613 -6.63 -40.08 31.36
N PHE A 614 -5.79 -39.23 31.94
CA PHE A 614 -4.46 -38.89 31.42
C PHE A 614 -3.31 -39.41 32.29
N ARG A 615 -3.59 -40.22 33.32
CA ARG A 615 -2.54 -40.94 34.05
C ARG A 615 -2.27 -42.26 33.33
N PRO A 616 -1.00 -42.60 33.06
CA PRO A 616 -0.63 -43.81 32.33
C PRO A 616 -1.01 -45.10 33.06
#